data_AF-A0A7X8BUV0-F1
#
_entry.id   AF-A0A7X8BUV0-F1
#
_cell.length_a   1.000
_cell.length_b   1.000
_cell.length_c   1.000
_cell.angle_alpha   90.00
_cell.angle_beta   90.00
_cell.angle_gamma   90.00
#
_symmetry.space_group_name_H-M   'P 1'
#
loop_
_entity.id
_entity.type
_entity.pdbx_description
1 polymer ?
#
loop_
_entity_poly.entity_id
_entity_poly.type
_entity_poly.pdbx_seq_one_letter_code
_entity_poly.pdbx_strand_id
1 'polypeptide(L)'
;MNFAYRKNPAYSMRLFVLILLLFLFSCKNTNNNRPDLTELNESLGYQTAADVNEKSIVKEPYPDPDVFDYFVIDLDGDKENDSIFLKEKAKNNEPGVFHRMDIKFSSGSKFKHGNPIAFDKYDSLFNKIGKNELNSEYVFLVTFHGVKYILMSCYKADCCAKNQSIIKIRDNKAILVFNKGFDLSFIGDTDNDGVIEITGKSSSPQIFESLPDLNADVGTYVPYEVYLIKDIPEYSTEKSRVYNEKYYVWAGEKPSPFIKVLYPNDAGKPSLYQK
;
A
#
# COMPACT_ATOMS: atom_id res chain seq x y z
N MET A 1 -15.01 72.47 -4.71
CA MET A 1 -15.14 71.86 -6.04
C MET A 1 -15.41 70.38 -5.85
N ASN A 2 -16.66 69.94 -6.04
CA ASN A 2 -17.09 68.54 -5.88
C ASN A 2 -17.22 67.89 -7.26
N PHE A 3 -16.44 66.84 -7.53
CA PHE A 3 -16.62 66.00 -8.72
C PHE A 3 -17.55 64.83 -8.37
N ALA A 4 -18.75 64.86 -8.95
CA ALA A 4 -19.71 63.76 -8.86
C ALA A 4 -19.36 62.68 -9.90
N TYR A 5 -19.01 61.48 -9.42
CA TYR A 5 -18.72 60.31 -10.25
C TYR A 5 -20.05 59.60 -10.59
N ARG A 6 -20.53 59.73 -11.83
CA ARG A 6 -21.69 58.96 -12.31
C ARG A 6 -21.25 57.54 -12.68
N LYS A 7 -21.66 56.54 -11.88
CA LYS A 7 -21.55 55.12 -12.24
C LYS A 7 -22.53 54.82 -13.38
N ASN A 8 -22.00 54.27 -14.47
CA ASN A 8 -22.76 53.89 -15.66
C ASN A 8 -23.22 52.41 -15.50
N PRO A 9 -24.51 52.12 -15.29
CA PRO A 9 -24.98 50.78 -14.92
C PRO A 9 -24.93 49.74 -16.05
N ALA A 10 -24.59 50.15 -17.28
CA ALA A 10 -24.62 49.28 -18.46
C ALA A 10 -23.50 48.23 -18.52
N TYR A 11 -22.41 48.37 -17.73
CA TYR A 11 -21.29 47.42 -17.75
C TYR A 11 -21.45 46.25 -16.76
N SER A 12 -22.28 46.39 -15.72
CA SER A 12 -22.45 45.34 -14.71
C SER A 12 -23.31 44.17 -15.17
N MET A 13 -24.21 44.39 -16.14
CA MET A 13 -25.14 43.35 -16.60
C MET A 13 -24.51 42.40 -17.62
N ARG A 14 -23.53 42.88 -18.40
CA ARG A 14 -22.83 42.06 -19.41
C ARG A 14 -21.85 41.06 -18.81
N LEU A 15 -21.24 41.38 -17.66
CA LEU A 15 -20.34 40.46 -16.97
C LEU A 15 -21.08 39.31 -16.27
N PHE A 16 -22.28 39.57 -15.75
CA PHE A 16 -23.09 38.56 -15.08
C PHE A 16 -23.67 37.52 -16.05
N VAL A 17 -24.06 37.94 -17.26
CA VAL A 17 -24.53 37.01 -18.31
C VAL A 17 -23.40 36.14 -18.87
N LEU A 18 -22.16 36.64 -18.92
CA LEU A 18 -21.01 35.86 -19.37
C LEU A 18 -20.61 34.77 -18.34
N ILE A 19 -20.71 35.06 -17.04
CA ILE A 19 -20.43 34.08 -15.98
C ILE A 19 -21.54 33.01 -15.92
N LEU A 20 -22.81 33.37 -16.14
CA LEU A 20 -23.91 32.41 -16.16
C LEU A 20 -23.84 31.44 -17.36
N LEU A 21 -23.34 31.90 -18.52
CA LEU A 21 -23.12 31.05 -19.70
C LEU A 21 -21.96 30.07 -19.52
N LEU A 22 -20.95 30.41 -18.72
CA LEU A 22 -19.83 29.49 -18.41
C LEU A 22 -20.26 28.31 -17.52
N PHE A 23 -21.29 28.48 -16.67
CA PHE A 23 -21.82 27.37 -15.86
C PHE A 23 -22.74 26.40 -16.63
N LEU A 24 -23.35 26.84 -17.74
CA LEU A 24 -24.29 26.00 -18.51
C LEU A 24 -23.60 25.05 -19.53
N PHE A 25 -22.28 25.16 -19.72
CA PHE A 25 -21.51 24.22 -20.55
C PHE A 25 -20.72 23.17 -19.77
N SER A 26 -20.84 23.13 -18.43
CA SER A 26 -20.12 22.15 -17.59
C SER A 26 -20.97 20.93 -17.18
N CYS A 27 -21.97 20.56 -17.97
CA CYS A 27 -22.71 19.31 -17.81
C CYS A 27 -22.80 18.57 -19.15
N LYS A 28 -21.75 17.84 -19.50
CA LYS A 28 -21.84 16.74 -20.46
C LYS A 28 -21.00 15.54 -20.01
N ASN A 29 -21.74 14.51 -19.62
CA ASN A 29 -21.47 13.10 -19.91
C ASN A 29 -20.39 12.38 -19.09
N THR A 30 -20.69 12.09 -17.82
CA THR A 30 -20.07 10.98 -17.08
C THR A 30 -20.66 9.65 -17.57
N ASN A 31 -20.09 9.13 -18.66
CA ASN A 31 -20.15 7.70 -18.91
C ASN A 31 -19.26 6.99 -17.88
N ASN A 32 -19.75 5.86 -17.37
CA ASN A 32 -19.06 4.96 -16.44
C ASN A 32 -17.65 4.60 -16.92
N ASN A 33 -16.65 5.36 -16.50
CA ASN A 33 -15.25 4.99 -16.59
C ASN A 33 -14.70 4.92 -15.16
N ARG A 34 -14.51 3.69 -14.69
CA ARG A 34 -13.47 3.39 -13.70
C ARG A 34 -12.19 4.08 -14.21
N PRO A 35 -11.46 4.87 -13.40
CA PRO A 35 -10.21 5.46 -13.87
C PRO A 35 -9.30 4.33 -14.35
N ASP A 36 -8.98 4.37 -15.64
CA ASP A 36 -8.00 3.48 -16.24
C ASP A 36 -6.66 3.79 -15.59
N LEU A 37 -6.13 2.82 -14.86
CA LEU A 37 -4.90 2.94 -14.07
C LEU A 37 -3.64 3.10 -14.94
N THR A 38 -3.79 3.14 -16.27
CA THR A 38 -2.70 3.36 -17.22
C THR A 38 -2.26 4.83 -17.31
N GLU A 39 -3.15 5.81 -17.15
CA GLU A 39 -2.78 7.24 -17.29
C GLU A 39 -2.03 7.82 -16.08
N LEU A 40 -2.07 7.17 -14.90
CA LEU A 40 -1.30 7.63 -13.74
C LEU A 40 0.20 7.26 -13.81
N ASN A 41 0.57 6.30 -14.67
CA ASN A 41 1.95 5.83 -14.79
C ASN A 41 2.81 6.70 -15.73
N GLU A 42 2.22 7.48 -16.64
CA GLU A 42 2.98 8.31 -17.61
C GLU A 42 3.48 9.63 -17.02
N SER A 43 2.91 10.11 -15.91
CA SER A 43 3.29 11.38 -15.27
C SER A 43 4.53 11.29 -14.38
N LEU A 44 5.04 10.10 -14.07
CA LEU A 44 6.13 9.91 -13.09
C LEU A 44 7.52 9.64 -13.71
N GLY A 45 7.66 9.75 -15.04
CA GLY A 45 8.98 9.72 -15.68
C GLY A 45 9.80 8.45 -15.43
N TYR A 46 9.15 7.31 -15.21
CA TYR A 46 9.85 6.03 -15.07
C TYR A 46 10.42 5.61 -16.43
N GLN A 47 11.74 5.69 -16.57
CA GLN A 47 12.45 4.97 -17.61
C GLN A 47 12.23 3.47 -17.38
N THR A 48 11.55 2.81 -18.32
CA THR A 48 11.45 1.35 -18.34
C THR A 48 12.85 0.79 -18.52
N ALA A 49 13.41 0.20 -17.46
CA ALA A 49 14.66 -0.52 -17.54
C ALA A 49 14.53 -1.64 -18.58
N ALA A 50 15.33 -1.51 -19.63
CA ALA A 50 15.46 -2.46 -20.71
C ALA A 50 15.80 -3.87 -20.19
N ASP A 51 15.27 -4.87 -20.89
CA ASP A 51 15.64 -6.29 -20.93
C ASP A 51 16.69 -6.73 -19.90
N VAL A 52 16.19 -7.07 -18.71
CA VAL A 52 16.94 -7.94 -17.79
C VAL A 52 16.98 -9.31 -18.46
N ASN A 53 18.13 -9.62 -19.07
CA ASN A 53 18.51 -10.95 -19.52
C ASN A 53 17.95 -12.00 -18.57
N GLU A 54 17.10 -12.87 -19.11
CA GLU A 54 16.53 -14.04 -18.46
C GLU A 54 17.67 -15.05 -18.22
N LYS A 55 18.56 -14.73 -17.26
CA LYS A 55 19.59 -15.64 -16.81
C LYS A 55 18.86 -16.72 -16.02
N SER A 56 18.52 -17.79 -16.73
CA SER A 56 17.95 -19.02 -16.20
C SER A 56 18.68 -19.43 -14.93
N ILE A 57 18.05 -19.17 -13.78
CA ILE A 57 18.54 -19.60 -12.47
C ILE A 57 18.41 -21.12 -12.46
N VAL A 58 19.54 -21.81 -12.60
CA VAL A 58 19.61 -23.27 -12.45
C VAL A 58 19.27 -23.58 -11.00
N LYS A 59 18.06 -24.09 -10.74
CA LYS A 59 17.68 -24.63 -9.43
C LYS A 59 18.37 -25.98 -9.25
N GLU A 60 19.63 -25.98 -8.80
CA GLU A 60 20.20 -27.22 -8.25
C GLU A 60 19.40 -27.61 -6.98
N PRO A 61 19.07 -28.89 -6.77
CA PRO A 61 18.37 -29.31 -5.55
C PRO A 61 19.25 -29.01 -4.34
N TYR A 62 18.78 -28.11 -3.46
CA TYR A 62 19.49 -27.80 -2.22
C TYR A 62 19.30 -28.98 -1.25
N PRO A 63 20.37 -29.49 -0.61
CA PRO A 63 20.34 -30.75 0.14
C PRO A 63 19.58 -30.71 1.48
N ASP A 64 19.00 -29.56 1.85
CA ASP A 64 18.25 -29.38 3.08
C ASP A 64 16.76 -29.67 2.84
N PRO A 65 16.19 -30.76 3.38
CA PRO A 65 14.79 -31.13 3.17
C PRO A 65 13.80 -30.10 3.73
N ASP A 66 14.25 -29.19 4.60
CA ASP A 66 13.42 -28.12 5.15
C ASP A 66 13.32 -26.91 4.21
N VAL A 67 14.07 -26.87 3.11
CA VAL A 67 14.05 -25.77 2.12
C VAL A 67 12.95 -26.00 1.09
N PHE A 68 11.96 -25.11 1.10
CA PHE A 68 10.88 -25.05 0.12
C PHE A 68 11.32 -24.40 -1.20
N ASP A 69 12.00 -23.27 -1.12
CA ASP A 69 12.57 -22.55 -2.27
C ASP A 69 13.80 -21.74 -1.84
N TYR A 70 14.65 -21.36 -2.79
CA TYR A 70 15.79 -20.53 -2.49
C TYR A 70 16.17 -19.61 -3.66
N PHE A 71 16.82 -18.51 -3.33
CA PHE A 71 17.30 -17.52 -4.28
C PHE A 71 18.75 -17.19 -3.97
N VAL A 72 19.57 -17.09 -5.02
CA VAL A 72 20.96 -16.62 -4.94
C VAL A 72 21.02 -15.30 -5.70
N ILE A 73 21.35 -14.23 -4.99
CA ILE A 73 21.32 -12.85 -5.49
C ILE A 73 22.20 -11.96 -4.63
N ASP A 74 22.80 -10.93 -5.21
CA ASP A 74 23.47 -9.85 -4.48
C ASP A 74 22.40 -8.97 -3.79
N LEU A 75 22.31 -9.01 -2.46
CA LEU A 75 21.30 -8.27 -1.69
C LEU A 75 21.76 -6.89 -1.24
N ASP A 76 23.06 -6.61 -1.19
CA ASP A 76 23.60 -5.39 -0.61
C ASP A 76 24.55 -4.59 -1.52
N GLY A 77 24.77 -5.07 -2.75
CA GLY A 77 25.52 -4.40 -3.79
C GLY A 77 27.04 -4.63 -3.75
N ASP A 78 27.51 -5.61 -2.96
CA ASP A 78 28.94 -5.92 -2.84
C ASP A 78 29.50 -6.78 -3.98
N LYS A 79 28.62 -7.19 -4.93
CA LYS A 79 28.90 -8.09 -6.08
C LYS A 79 29.22 -9.53 -5.70
N GLU A 80 29.00 -9.91 -4.45
CA GLU A 80 29.05 -11.30 -4.00
C GLU A 80 27.64 -11.90 -3.96
N ASN A 81 27.59 -13.23 -3.98
CA ASN A 81 26.32 -13.94 -3.95
C ASN A 81 25.83 -14.10 -2.50
N ASP A 82 24.68 -13.52 -2.19
CA ASP A 82 23.93 -13.82 -0.97
C ASP A 82 22.86 -14.90 -1.25
N SER A 83 22.17 -15.33 -0.20
CA SER A 83 21.11 -16.32 -0.32
C SER A 83 19.90 -16.02 0.54
N ILE A 84 18.72 -16.22 -0.04
CA ILE A 84 17.44 -16.26 0.66
C ILE A 84 16.93 -17.70 0.61
N PHE A 85 16.58 -18.28 1.76
CA PHE A 85 15.98 -19.60 1.87
C PHE A 85 14.58 -19.48 2.45
N LEU A 86 13.58 -19.99 1.74
CA LEU A 86 12.23 -20.19 2.25
C LEU A 86 12.15 -21.60 2.82
N LYS A 87 11.81 -21.71 4.10
CA LYS A 87 11.91 -22.93 4.88
C LYS A 87 10.62 -23.23 5.63
N GLU A 88 10.55 -24.47 6.11
CA GLU A 88 9.44 -24.99 6.91
C GLU A 88 8.15 -24.91 6.11
N LYS A 89 8.06 -25.75 5.08
CA LYS A 89 6.86 -25.86 4.23
C LYS A 89 5.63 -26.13 5.11
N ALA A 90 4.56 -25.38 4.88
CA ALA A 90 3.28 -25.58 5.56
C ALA A 90 2.83 -27.04 5.38
N LYS A 91 2.36 -27.67 6.46
CA LYS A 91 1.89 -29.06 6.44
C LYS A 91 0.57 -29.17 5.70
N ASN A 92 0.20 -30.40 5.36
CA ASN A 92 -1.12 -30.68 4.78
C ASN A 92 -2.22 -30.12 5.68
N ASN A 93 -3.04 -29.21 5.13
CA ASN A 93 -4.12 -28.46 5.78
C ASN A 93 -3.73 -27.20 6.58
N GLU A 94 -2.44 -26.84 6.64
CA GLU A 94 -2.04 -25.53 7.14
C GLU A 94 -2.19 -24.49 6.02
N PRO A 95 -2.84 -23.34 6.27
CA PRO A 95 -2.98 -22.31 5.25
C PRO A 95 -1.63 -21.62 4.96
N GLY A 96 -1.39 -21.27 3.70
CA GLY A 96 -0.15 -20.70 3.20
C GLY A 96 0.85 -21.75 2.71
N VAL A 97 2.14 -21.39 2.63
CA VAL A 97 3.15 -22.15 1.88
C VAL A 97 4.41 -22.44 2.70
N PHE A 98 4.94 -21.48 3.46
CA PHE A 98 6.16 -21.65 4.25
C PHE A 98 6.14 -20.77 5.52
N HIS A 99 6.84 -21.16 6.58
CA HIS A 99 6.81 -20.42 7.86
C HIS A 99 8.04 -19.55 8.14
N ARG A 100 9.16 -19.84 7.50
CA ARG A 100 10.44 -19.20 7.85
C ARG A 100 11.22 -18.74 6.62
N MET A 101 11.80 -17.56 6.71
CA MET A 101 12.82 -17.06 5.78
C MET A 101 14.16 -16.96 6.51
N ASP A 102 15.20 -17.57 5.94
CA ASP A 102 16.59 -17.37 6.34
C ASP A 102 17.30 -16.54 5.26
N ILE A 103 18.05 -15.51 5.66
CA ILE A 103 18.95 -14.75 4.77
C ILE A 103 20.38 -15.03 5.22
N LYS A 104 21.27 -15.32 4.27
CA LYS A 104 22.70 -15.51 4.50
C LYS A 104 23.48 -14.62 3.55
N PHE A 105 24.26 -13.72 4.11
CA PHE A 105 25.15 -12.86 3.35
C PHE A 105 26.50 -13.55 3.08
N SER A 106 27.16 -13.14 1.99
CA SER A 106 28.52 -13.54 1.61
C SER A 106 29.53 -13.29 2.75
N SER A 107 29.37 -12.18 3.46
CA SER A 107 30.14 -11.77 4.64
C SER A 107 30.00 -12.72 5.85
N GLY A 108 29.07 -13.67 5.79
CA GLY A 108 28.76 -14.62 6.86
C GLY A 108 27.66 -14.15 7.81
N SER A 109 27.19 -12.90 7.69
CA SER A 109 26.01 -12.41 8.41
C SER A 109 24.78 -13.24 8.09
N LYS A 110 23.94 -13.48 9.09
CA LYS A 110 22.72 -14.29 8.94
C LYS A 110 21.55 -13.59 9.60
N PHE A 111 20.38 -13.73 9.00
CA PHE A 111 19.12 -13.25 9.53
C PHE A 111 18.08 -14.35 9.39
N LYS A 112 17.15 -14.43 10.34
CA LYS A 112 16.04 -15.38 10.32
C LYS A 112 14.78 -14.66 10.74
N HIS A 113 13.70 -14.88 10.00
CA HIS A 113 12.37 -14.40 10.34
C HIS A 113 11.36 -15.51 10.15
N GLY A 114 10.55 -15.75 11.17
CA GLY A 114 9.49 -16.75 11.14
C GLY A 114 8.16 -16.14 11.52
N ASN A 115 7.07 -16.72 11.04
CA ASN A 115 5.72 -16.32 11.42
C ASN A 115 4.88 -17.55 11.81
N PRO A 116 4.10 -17.48 12.92
CA PRO A 116 3.16 -18.54 13.26
C PRO A 116 2.14 -18.83 12.15
N ILE A 117 1.74 -17.81 11.40
CA ILE A 117 0.91 -17.94 10.21
C ILE A 117 1.82 -18.06 9.00
N ALA A 118 1.68 -19.12 8.20
CA ALA A 118 2.54 -19.32 7.05
C ALA A 118 2.42 -18.14 6.06
N PHE A 119 3.55 -17.79 5.46
CA PHE A 119 3.64 -16.93 4.30
C PHE A 119 2.97 -17.58 3.10
N ASP A 120 2.33 -16.75 2.27
CA ASP A 120 1.67 -17.14 1.03
C ASP A 120 2.09 -16.15 -0.06
N LYS A 121 1.38 -16.14 -1.20
CA LYS A 121 1.61 -15.17 -2.26
C LYS A 121 1.62 -13.75 -1.72
N TYR A 122 2.60 -12.98 -2.17
CA TYR A 122 2.74 -11.59 -1.75
C TYR A 122 1.53 -10.76 -2.19
N ASP A 123 1.29 -9.63 -1.54
CA ASP A 123 0.20 -8.73 -1.93
C ASP A 123 0.46 -8.04 -3.28
N SER A 124 -0.47 -8.15 -4.23
CA SER A 124 -0.33 -7.55 -5.56
C SER A 124 -0.05 -6.03 -5.53
N LEU A 125 -0.40 -5.33 -4.44
CA LEU A 125 -0.07 -3.93 -4.22
C LEU A 125 1.44 -3.67 -4.15
N PHE A 126 2.28 -4.66 -3.85
CA PHE A 126 3.74 -4.49 -3.89
C PHE A 126 4.26 -4.14 -5.29
N ASN A 127 3.53 -4.48 -6.37
CA ASN A 127 3.88 -4.05 -7.72
C ASN A 127 3.79 -2.52 -7.92
N LYS A 128 3.21 -1.77 -6.96
CA LYS A 128 3.15 -0.30 -7.02
C LYS A 128 4.47 0.38 -6.69
N ILE A 129 5.39 -0.30 -6.00
CA ILE A 129 6.70 0.26 -5.64
C ILE A 129 7.84 -0.15 -6.58
N GLY A 130 7.58 -1.06 -7.51
CA GLY A 130 8.58 -1.48 -8.48
C GLY A 130 8.27 -2.86 -9.08
N LYS A 131 9.27 -3.40 -9.79
CA LYS A 131 9.24 -4.77 -10.32
C LYS A 131 9.90 -5.70 -9.30
N ASN A 132 9.34 -6.90 -9.11
CA ASN A 132 10.00 -7.94 -8.33
C ASN A 132 11.34 -8.33 -8.99
N GLU A 133 12.45 -8.19 -8.27
CA GLU A 133 13.77 -8.64 -8.70
C GLU A 133 13.92 -10.16 -8.66
N LEU A 134 13.02 -10.86 -7.97
CA LEU A 134 12.96 -12.32 -7.92
C LEU A 134 11.88 -12.85 -8.86
N ASN A 135 12.17 -13.99 -9.51
CA ASN A 135 11.14 -14.80 -10.15
C ASN A 135 10.41 -15.66 -9.09
N SER A 136 9.64 -14.99 -8.24
CA SER A 136 8.88 -15.61 -7.15
C SER A 136 7.51 -14.96 -7.02
N GLU A 137 6.51 -15.74 -6.62
CA GLU A 137 5.19 -15.23 -6.20
C GLU A 137 5.06 -15.09 -4.68
N TYR A 138 6.03 -15.59 -3.92
CA TYR A 138 5.98 -15.68 -2.46
C TYR A 138 6.80 -14.59 -1.75
N VAL A 139 7.81 -14.08 -2.46
CA VAL A 139 8.74 -13.07 -1.94
C VAL A 139 8.86 -11.97 -2.98
N PHE A 140 8.69 -10.73 -2.54
CA PHE A 140 8.85 -9.55 -3.38
C PHE A 140 10.12 -8.81 -2.97
N LEU A 141 11.17 -8.87 -3.80
CA LEU A 141 12.40 -8.11 -3.62
C LEU A 141 12.35 -6.89 -4.52
N VAL A 142 12.64 -5.72 -3.96
CA VAL A 142 12.66 -4.46 -4.72
C VAL A 142 13.74 -3.52 -4.20
N THR A 143 14.45 -2.88 -5.13
CA THR A 143 15.32 -1.75 -4.83
C THR A 143 14.52 -0.45 -4.90
N PHE A 144 14.47 0.30 -3.80
CA PHE A 144 13.84 1.60 -3.69
C PHE A 144 14.86 2.62 -3.19
N HIS A 145 15.12 3.67 -3.98
CA HIS A 145 16.21 4.65 -3.75
C HIS A 145 17.56 4.02 -3.34
N GLY A 146 17.95 2.94 -4.02
CA GLY A 146 19.22 2.26 -3.79
C GLY A 146 19.26 1.35 -2.55
N VAL A 147 18.14 1.17 -1.85
CA VAL A 147 18.00 0.26 -0.71
C VAL A 147 17.11 -0.91 -1.11
N LYS A 148 17.52 -2.14 -0.78
CA LYS A 148 16.69 -3.33 -1.06
C LYS A 148 15.72 -3.61 0.08
N TYR A 149 14.51 -3.98 -0.30
CA TYR A 149 13.44 -4.40 0.60
C TYR A 149 12.91 -5.76 0.17
N ILE A 150 12.71 -6.65 1.14
CA ILE A 150 12.01 -7.91 0.96
C ILE A 150 10.63 -7.78 1.63
N LEU A 151 9.58 -7.92 0.84
CA LEU A 151 8.20 -7.85 1.28
C LEU A 151 7.55 -9.22 1.17
N MET A 152 6.87 -9.62 2.23
CA MET A 152 6.16 -10.89 2.32
C MET A 152 4.80 -10.68 2.98
N SER A 153 3.86 -11.56 2.65
CA SER A 153 2.54 -11.54 3.24
C SER A 153 2.14 -12.94 3.71
N CYS A 154 1.60 -13.06 4.91
CA CYS A 154 1.02 -14.29 5.42
C CYS A 154 -0.26 -14.65 4.67
N TYR A 155 -0.74 -15.89 4.79
CA TYR A 155 -2.08 -16.25 4.34
C TYR A 155 -3.14 -15.28 4.92
N LYS A 156 -4.09 -14.85 4.08
CA LYS A 156 -5.23 -14.01 4.51
C LYS A 156 -6.44 -14.89 4.79
N ALA A 157 -6.81 -14.99 6.06
CA ALA A 157 -8.12 -15.53 6.45
C ALA A 157 -9.21 -14.47 6.24
N ASP A 158 -10.43 -14.90 5.86
CA ASP A 158 -11.53 -14.00 5.47
C ASP A 158 -11.88 -12.92 6.52
N CYS A 159 -11.68 -13.21 7.80
CA CYS A 159 -12.04 -12.33 8.91
C CYS A 159 -11.03 -11.22 9.19
N CYS A 160 -9.80 -11.36 8.72
CA CYS A 160 -8.65 -10.88 9.46
C CYS A 160 -7.63 -10.20 8.57
N ALA A 161 -6.99 -9.15 9.10
CA ALA A 161 -5.93 -8.45 8.39
C ALA A 161 -4.76 -9.40 8.08
N LYS A 162 -4.23 -9.32 6.86
CA LYS A 162 -3.09 -10.14 6.43
C LYS A 162 -1.83 -9.69 7.19
N ASN A 163 -1.11 -10.60 7.83
CA ASN A 163 0.18 -10.23 8.43
C ASN A 163 1.17 -9.86 7.30
N GLN A 164 1.69 -8.64 7.33
CA GLN A 164 2.69 -8.15 6.39
C GLN A 164 4.05 -8.13 7.09
N SER A 165 5.10 -8.56 6.37
CA SER A 165 6.48 -8.45 6.83
C SER A 165 7.30 -7.68 5.80
N ILE A 166 8.05 -6.68 6.24
CA ILE A 166 9.00 -5.92 5.42
C ILE A 166 10.37 -6.01 6.09
N ILE A 167 11.35 -6.48 5.34
CA ILE A 167 12.74 -6.58 5.76
C ILE A 167 13.54 -5.60 4.90
N LYS A 168 14.28 -4.70 5.54
CA LYS A 168 15.21 -3.78 4.90
C LYS A 168 16.60 -4.41 4.86
N ILE A 169 17.27 -4.33 3.70
CA ILE A 169 18.66 -4.77 3.54
C ILE A 169 19.56 -3.55 3.41
N ARG A 170 20.61 -3.49 4.23
CA ARG A 170 21.62 -2.44 4.19
C ARG A 170 22.91 -2.92 4.85
N ASP A 171 24.06 -2.60 4.27
CA ASP A 171 25.39 -2.83 4.86
C ASP A 171 25.56 -4.28 5.37
N ASN A 172 25.36 -5.28 4.50
CA ASN A 172 25.47 -6.71 4.84
C ASN A 172 24.52 -7.18 5.97
N LYS A 173 23.44 -6.43 6.24
CA LYS A 173 22.48 -6.73 7.30
C LYS A 173 21.05 -6.67 6.80
N ALA A 174 20.23 -7.53 7.39
CA ALA A 174 18.78 -7.54 7.24
C ALA A 174 18.13 -7.10 8.55
N ILE A 175 17.15 -6.19 8.46
CA ILE A 175 16.43 -5.63 9.60
C ILE A 175 14.93 -5.78 9.32
N LEU A 176 14.20 -6.41 10.23
CA LEU A 176 12.74 -6.47 10.16
C LEU A 176 12.17 -5.08 10.52
N VAL A 177 11.72 -4.34 9.53
CA VAL A 177 11.22 -2.97 9.67
C VAL A 177 9.71 -2.87 9.66
N PHE A 178 8.98 -3.96 9.39
CA PHE A 178 7.53 -4.00 9.57
C PHE A 178 7.09 -5.45 9.79
N ASN A 179 6.25 -5.72 10.79
CA ASN A 179 5.68 -7.04 11.04
C ASN A 179 4.35 -6.92 11.82
N LYS A 180 3.23 -6.81 11.11
CA LYS A 180 1.91 -6.57 11.73
C LYS A 180 0.79 -7.11 10.86
N GLY A 181 -0.33 -7.51 11.48
CA GLY A 181 -1.61 -7.69 10.81
C GLY A 181 -2.09 -6.38 10.23
N PHE A 182 -2.08 -6.28 8.90
CA PHE A 182 -2.29 -5.02 8.20
C PHE A 182 -2.96 -5.26 6.84
N ASP A 183 -4.20 -4.82 6.72
CA ASP A 183 -4.92 -4.86 5.44
C ASP A 183 -4.41 -3.72 4.56
N LEU A 184 -3.45 -4.07 3.71
CA LEU A 184 -2.71 -3.14 2.88
C LEU A 184 -3.65 -2.50 1.86
N SER A 185 -3.59 -1.17 1.75
CA SER A 185 -4.37 -0.39 0.77
C SER A 185 -3.48 0.36 -0.20
N PHE A 186 -2.30 0.81 0.26
CA PHE A 186 -1.32 1.48 -0.58
C PHE A 186 0.09 1.25 -0.03
N ILE A 187 1.06 1.17 -0.94
CA ILE A 187 2.49 1.20 -0.61
C ILE A 187 3.21 2.02 -1.69
N GLY A 188 4.09 2.94 -1.27
CA GLY A 188 4.79 3.86 -2.16
C GLY A 188 5.28 5.10 -1.43
N ASP A 189 5.87 6.03 -2.16
CA ASP A 189 6.31 7.32 -1.63
C ASP A 189 5.41 8.41 -2.23
N THR A 190 4.47 8.90 -1.42
CA THR A 190 3.45 9.85 -1.92
C THR A 190 3.93 11.28 -2.00
N ASP A 191 5.01 11.67 -1.32
CA ASP A 191 5.57 13.02 -1.35
C ASP A 191 6.99 13.12 -1.94
N ASN A 192 7.51 12.01 -2.48
CA ASN A 192 8.83 11.89 -3.10
C ASN A 192 9.97 12.27 -2.14
N ASP A 193 9.82 11.96 -0.84
CA ASP A 193 10.83 12.22 0.19
C ASP A 193 11.88 11.09 0.31
N GLY A 194 11.71 10.03 -0.49
CA GLY A 194 12.57 8.86 -0.53
C GLY A 194 12.22 7.79 0.51
N VAL A 195 11.11 7.94 1.25
CA VAL A 195 10.66 7.01 2.28
C VAL A 195 9.44 6.23 1.78
N ILE A 196 9.52 4.89 1.84
CA ILE A 196 8.35 4.06 1.57
C ILE A 196 7.32 4.29 2.68
N GLU A 197 6.09 4.55 2.27
CA GLU A 197 4.92 4.63 3.13
C GLU A 197 4.06 3.39 2.91
N ILE A 198 3.58 2.82 4.00
CA ILE A 198 2.59 1.74 3.98
C ILE A 198 1.29 2.27 4.58
N THR A 199 0.21 2.20 3.81
CA THR A 199 -1.12 2.65 4.22
C THR A 199 -2.10 1.48 4.24
N GLY A 200 -2.88 1.36 5.30
CA GLY A 200 -3.81 0.25 5.47
C GLY A 200 -4.55 0.32 6.80
N LYS A 201 -5.20 -0.76 7.18
CA LYS A 201 -5.94 -0.86 8.45
C LYS A 201 -5.44 -2.03 9.29
N SER A 202 -5.37 -1.81 10.60
CA SER A 202 -5.00 -2.86 11.55
C SER A 202 -6.15 -3.81 11.90
N SER A 203 -7.39 -3.46 11.55
CA SER A 203 -8.58 -4.27 11.77
C SER A 203 -9.67 -3.96 10.72
N SER A 204 -10.72 -4.78 10.73
CA SER A 204 -11.93 -4.57 9.93
C SER A 204 -13.02 -3.88 10.78
N PRO A 205 -13.88 -3.05 10.17
CA PRO A 205 -15.04 -2.52 10.89
C PRO A 205 -16.00 -3.64 11.29
N GLN A 206 -16.59 -3.52 12.48
CA GLN A 206 -17.70 -4.38 12.88
C GLN A 206 -19.00 -3.71 12.44
N ILE A 207 -19.77 -4.37 11.59
CA ILE A 207 -21.06 -3.89 11.10
C ILE A 207 -22.15 -4.26 12.12
N PHE A 208 -22.98 -3.27 12.47
CA PHE A 208 -24.05 -3.41 13.47
C PHE A 208 -25.45 -3.33 12.88
N GLU A 209 -25.61 -2.57 11.79
CA GLU A 209 -26.90 -2.24 11.20
C GLU A 209 -26.71 -2.06 9.70
N SER A 210 -27.61 -2.63 8.90
CA SER A 210 -27.71 -2.32 7.47
C SER A 210 -28.87 -1.36 7.26
N LEU A 211 -28.67 -0.33 6.44
CA LEU A 211 -29.64 0.70 6.11
C LEU A 211 -29.98 0.62 4.62
N PRO A 212 -30.96 -0.23 4.21
CA PRO A 212 -31.30 -0.43 2.80
C PRO A 212 -31.69 0.87 2.09
N ASP A 213 -32.41 1.76 2.77
CA ASP A 213 -32.85 3.05 2.22
C ASP A 213 -31.69 3.99 1.86
N LEU A 214 -30.53 3.81 2.49
CA LEU A 214 -29.31 4.57 2.22
C LEU A 214 -28.29 3.77 1.38
N ASN A 215 -28.62 2.53 1.02
CA ASN A 215 -27.68 1.58 0.41
C ASN A 215 -26.33 1.55 1.15
N ALA A 216 -26.38 1.43 2.47
CA ALA A 216 -25.19 1.55 3.32
C ALA A 216 -25.29 0.66 4.57
N ASP A 217 -24.14 0.37 5.15
CA ASP A 217 -24.01 -0.26 6.46
C ASP A 217 -23.53 0.74 7.52
N VAL A 218 -23.83 0.49 8.78
CA VAL A 218 -23.30 1.24 9.92
C VAL A 218 -22.39 0.32 10.72
N GLY A 219 -21.17 0.77 10.98
CA GLY A 219 -20.19 0.02 11.76
C GLY A 219 -19.30 0.87 12.64
N THR A 220 -18.32 0.22 13.25
CA THR A 220 -17.29 0.88 14.08
C THR A 220 -16.39 1.78 13.26
N TYR A 221 -15.81 2.79 13.90
CA TYR A 221 -14.74 3.60 13.32
C TYR A 221 -13.42 2.83 13.30
N VAL A 222 -12.84 2.68 12.11
CA VAL A 222 -11.51 2.07 11.91
C VAL A 222 -10.72 2.90 10.89
N PRO A 223 -9.84 3.82 11.34
CA PRO A 223 -9.09 4.69 10.46
C PRO A 223 -8.02 3.93 9.68
N TYR A 224 -7.64 4.49 8.54
CA TYR A 224 -6.39 4.13 7.88
C TYR A 224 -5.19 4.60 8.72
N GLU A 225 -4.18 3.77 8.82
CA GLU A 225 -2.89 4.04 9.43
C GLU A 225 -1.85 4.20 8.32
N VAL A 226 -0.97 5.20 8.44
CA VAL A 226 0.17 5.39 7.54
C VAL A 226 1.46 5.22 8.36
N TYR A 227 2.30 4.26 7.97
CA TYR A 227 3.62 4.06 8.54
C TYR A 227 4.72 4.42 7.54
N LEU A 228 5.77 5.07 8.04
CA LEU A 228 7.00 5.37 7.33
C LEU A 228 8.00 4.24 7.54
N ILE A 229 8.46 3.60 6.46
CA ILE A 229 9.39 2.48 6.49
C ILE A 229 10.84 3.00 6.49
N LYS A 230 11.31 3.35 7.69
CA LYS A 230 12.70 3.73 7.99
C LYS A 230 13.45 2.53 8.60
N ASP A 231 14.57 2.77 9.29
CA ASP A 231 15.24 1.72 10.08
C ASP A 231 14.38 1.26 11.26
N ILE A 232 13.57 2.18 11.81
CA ILE A 232 12.50 1.90 12.76
C ILE A 232 11.20 2.40 12.12
N PRO A 233 10.18 1.55 11.90
CA PRO A 233 8.92 1.99 11.35
C PRO A 233 8.24 3.01 12.26
N GLU A 234 7.74 4.09 11.67
CA GLU A 234 7.16 5.20 12.40
C GLU A 234 5.72 5.46 11.94
N TYR A 235 4.77 5.46 12.87
CA TYR A 235 3.40 5.88 12.57
C TYR A 235 3.36 7.39 12.34
N SER A 236 2.78 7.83 11.22
CA SER A 236 2.60 9.26 10.92
C SER A 236 1.16 9.68 11.17
N THR A 237 0.92 10.40 12.27
CA THR A 237 -0.40 11.00 12.57
C THR A 237 -0.85 11.94 11.45
N GLU A 238 0.07 12.77 10.95
CA GLU A 238 -0.26 13.76 9.93
C GLU A 238 -0.67 13.11 8.61
N LYS A 239 0.15 12.19 8.08
CA LYS A 239 -0.18 11.49 6.83
C LYS A 239 -1.41 10.60 6.99
N SER A 240 -1.59 9.95 8.15
CA SER A 240 -2.83 9.21 8.46
C SER A 240 -4.05 10.13 8.42
N ARG A 241 -3.99 11.29 9.07
CA ARG A 241 -5.09 12.27 9.05
C ARG A 241 -5.41 12.71 7.62
N VAL A 242 -4.41 13.13 6.86
CA VAL A 242 -4.58 13.60 5.48
C VAL A 242 -5.20 12.50 4.60
N TYR A 243 -4.72 11.26 4.72
CA TYR A 243 -5.27 10.13 3.97
C TYR A 243 -6.73 9.85 4.33
N ASN A 244 -7.06 9.82 5.62
CA ASN A 244 -8.43 9.61 6.08
C ASN A 244 -9.36 10.77 5.68
N GLU A 245 -8.93 12.03 5.82
CA GLU A 245 -9.72 13.19 5.38
C GLU A 245 -10.02 13.14 3.87
N LYS A 246 -9.15 12.53 3.06
CA LYS A 246 -9.36 12.36 1.63
C LYS A 246 -10.29 11.17 1.32
N TYR A 247 -10.00 9.98 1.84
CA TYR A 247 -10.63 8.71 1.40
C TYR A 247 -11.61 8.08 2.40
N TYR A 248 -11.70 8.60 3.63
CA TYR A 248 -12.49 8.05 4.72
C TYR A 248 -13.04 9.19 5.61
N VAL A 249 -13.16 8.96 6.91
CA VAL A 249 -13.48 9.94 7.94
C VAL A 249 -12.31 10.04 8.91
N TRP A 250 -12.00 11.24 9.41
CA TRP A 250 -11.04 11.41 10.50
C TRP A 250 -11.76 11.79 11.80
N ALA A 251 -11.75 10.87 12.76
CA ALA A 251 -12.30 11.04 14.10
C ALA A 251 -11.30 10.66 15.21
N GLY A 252 -10.00 10.63 14.88
CA GLY A 252 -8.90 10.27 15.77
C GLY A 252 -8.06 9.11 15.25
N GLU A 253 -6.91 8.86 15.88
CA GLU A 253 -5.92 7.87 15.41
C GLU A 253 -6.33 6.42 15.64
N LYS A 254 -7.18 6.17 16.66
CA LYS A 254 -7.46 4.83 17.15
C LYS A 254 -8.85 4.35 16.70
N PRO A 255 -8.99 3.05 16.37
CA PRO A 255 -10.30 2.45 16.22
C PRO A 255 -11.18 2.70 17.44
N SER A 256 -12.48 2.93 17.23
CA SER A 256 -13.43 3.19 18.31
C SER A 256 -14.76 2.50 18.05
N PRO A 257 -15.26 1.68 18.98
CA PRO A 257 -16.59 1.10 18.86
C PRO A 257 -17.70 2.10 19.15
N PHE A 258 -17.37 3.27 19.73
CA PHE A 258 -18.33 4.30 20.11
C PHE A 258 -18.59 5.33 19.01
N ILE A 259 -17.66 5.44 18.04
CA ILE A 259 -17.82 6.31 16.89
C ILE A 259 -18.43 5.47 15.77
N LYS A 260 -19.64 5.85 15.34
CA LYS A 260 -20.37 5.16 14.28
C LYS A 260 -20.05 5.78 12.93
N VAL A 261 -19.80 4.91 11.96
CA VAL A 261 -19.48 5.29 10.58
C VAL A 261 -20.50 4.63 9.66
N LEU A 262 -21.04 5.42 8.74
CA LEU A 262 -21.83 4.96 7.61
C LEU A 262 -20.87 4.54 6.50
N TYR A 263 -21.01 3.32 6.01
CA TYR A 263 -20.24 2.69 4.94
C TYR A 263 -21.13 2.48 3.72
N PRO A 264 -21.06 3.34 2.70
CA PRO A 264 -21.85 3.16 1.48
C PRO A 264 -21.47 1.88 0.72
N ASN A 265 -22.47 1.16 0.21
CA ASN A 265 -22.25 -0.06 -0.58
C ASN A 265 -21.84 0.22 -2.03
N ASP A 266 -21.98 1.47 -2.50
CA ASP A 266 -21.74 1.92 -3.87
C ASP A 266 -20.37 2.59 -4.08
N ALA A 267 -19.37 2.23 -3.27
CA ALA A 267 -18.04 2.86 -3.23
C ALA A 267 -18.04 4.36 -2.86
N GLY A 268 -19.16 4.87 -2.34
CA GLY A 268 -19.22 6.18 -1.70
C GLY A 268 -18.24 6.30 -0.53
N LYS A 269 -17.82 7.53 -0.24
CA LYS A 269 -16.91 7.83 0.87
C LYS A 269 -17.61 7.63 2.21
N PRO A 270 -17.05 6.84 3.15
CA PRO A 270 -17.64 6.68 4.47
C PRO A 270 -17.71 8.00 5.26
N SER A 271 -18.74 8.15 6.09
CA SER A 271 -19.00 9.38 6.85
C SER A 271 -19.40 9.08 8.30
N LEU A 272 -19.27 10.06 9.20
CA LEU A 272 -19.83 9.93 10.55
C LEU A 272 -21.33 9.71 10.48
N TYR A 273 -21.82 8.74 11.25
CA TYR A 273 -23.25 8.48 11.41
C TYR A 273 -23.72 9.03 12.75
N GLN A 274 -24.60 10.04 12.68
CA GLN A 274 -25.27 10.63 13.85
C GLN A 274 -26.76 10.32 13.71
N LYS A 275 -27.35 9.73 14.75
CA LYS A 275 -28.78 9.44 14.85
C LYS A 275 -29.46 10.48 15.72
#